data_AF-A0AAV8WV22-F1
#
_entry.id   AF-A0AAV8WV22-F1
#
_cell.length_a   1.000
_cell.length_b   1.000
_cell.length_c   1.000
_cell.angle_alpha   90.00
_cell.angle_beta   90.00
_cell.angle_gamma   90.00
#
_symmetry.space_group_name_H-M   'P 1'
#
loop_
_entity.id
_entity.type
_entity.pdbx_description
1 polymer ?
#
loop_
_entity_poly.entity_id
_entity_poly.type
_entity_poly.pdbx_seq_one_letter_code
_entity_poly.pdbx_strand_id
1 'polypeptide(L)'
;MLDSGRILYTDNYYTSVTLASKLLQRKIHLVGTLRSNRKFNSKQVTSKKLKKNEVFAEESGTGIVILKWKDKREILMLSTLHSATARVKNKNGMSQKSPKS
;
A
#
# COMPACT_ATOMS: atom_id res chain seq x y z
N MET A 1 25.75 2.82 -12.08
CA MET A 1 24.37 2.62 -12.56
C MET A 1 23.43 2.77 -11.35
N LEU A 2 22.53 3.76 -11.34
CA LEU A 2 21.73 4.13 -10.15
C LEU A 2 20.31 3.51 -10.14
N ASP A 3 19.89 2.87 -11.24
CA ASP A 3 18.47 2.56 -11.53
C ASP A 3 18.14 1.07 -11.59
N SER A 4 18.76 0.22 -10.76
CA SER A 4 18.41 -1.21 -10.73
C SER A 4 18.18 -1.73 -9.31
N GLY A 5 16.93 -2.13 -9.04
CA GLY A 5 16.59 -3.06 -7.95
C GLY A 5 16.53 -2.47 -6.55
N ARG A 6 16.45 -1.14 -6.41
CA ARG A 6 16.38 -0.49 -5.09
C ARG A 6 14.95 -0.44 -4.57
N ILE A 7 14.82 -0.61 -3.26
CA ILE A 7 13.56 -0.48 -2.54
C ILE A 7 13.72 0.67 -1.54
N LEU A 8 12.83 1.64 -1.61
CA LEU A 8 12.76 2.74 -0.67
C LEU A 8 11.66 2.46 0.35
N TYR A 9 12.04 2.46 1.62
CA TYR A 9 11.11 2.42 2.75
C TYR A 9 10.98 3.83 3.33
N THR A 10 9.77 4.40 3.28
CA THR A 10 9.54 5.80 3.66
C THR A 10 8.44 5.95 4.70
N ASP A 11 8.50 7.04 5.45
CA ASP A 11 7.41 7.47 6.32
C ASP A 11 6.23 8.08 5.54
N ASN A 12 5.19 8.51 6.25
CA ASN A 12 4.00 9.09 5.63
C ASN A 12 4.19 10.48 5.02
N TYR A 13 5.29 11.17 5.33
CA TYR A 13 5.60 12.49 4.80
C TYR A 13 6.10 12.36 3.36
N TYR A 14 6.93 11.35 3.09
CA TYR A 14 7.51 11.12 1.76
C TYR A 14 6.70 10.16 0.90
N THR A 15 5.71 9.45 1.44
CA THR A 15 4.92 8.46 0.67
C THR A 15 3.74 9.11 -0.07
N SER A 16 3.69 8.95 -1.40
CA SER A 16 2.55 9.36 -2.24
C SER A 16 2.44 8.54 -3.53
N VAL A 17 1.23 8.47 -4.10
CA VAL A 17 0.97 7.77 -5.38
C VAL A 17 1.75 8.37 -6.55
N THR A 18 1.84 9.70 -6.60
CA THR A 18 2.61 10.40 -7.64
C THR A 18 4.10 10.09 -7.56
N LEU A 19 4.67 10.05 -6.35
CA LEU A 19 6.08 9.68 -6.17
C LEU A 19 6.31 8.21 -6.54
N ALA A 20 5.42 7.32 -6.08
CA ALA A 20 5.49 5.89 -6.39
C ALA A 20 5.54 5.62 -7.90
N SER A 21 4.67 6.29 -8.68
CA SER A 21 4.65 6.18 -10.14
C SER A 21 5.97 6.61 -10.79
N LYS A 22 6.52 7.76 -10.37
CA LYS A 22 7.82 8.27 -10.89
C LYS A 22 8.99 7.35 -10.54
N LEU A 23 9.00 6.78 -9.34
CA LEU A 23 10.05 5.86 -8.89
C LEU A 23 9.96 4.52 -9.63
N LEU A 24 8.74 4.02 -9.87
CA LEU A 24 8.53 2.77 -10.58
C LEU A 24 9.01 2.83 -12.03
N GLN A 25 8.84 3.98 -12.71
CA GLN A 25 9.43 4.24 -14.03
C GLN A 25 10.96 4.16 -14.04
N ARG A 26 11.60 4.44 -12.90
CA ARG A 26 13.05 4.32 -12.68
C ARG A 26 13.47 2.97 -12.10
N LYS A 27 12.56 1.98 -12.08
CA LYS A 27 12.79 0.65 -11.48
C LYS A 27 13.19 0.72 -9.99
N ILE A 28 12.66 1.71 -9.28
CA ILE A 28 12.80 1.88 -7.83
C ILE A 28 11.45 1.59 -7.19
N HIS A 29 11.41 0.62 -6.27
CA HIS A 29 10.20 0.33 -5.52
C HIS A 29 10.03 1.29 -4.35
N LEU A 30 8.80 1.66 -4.04
CA LEU A 30 8.46 2.48 -2.88
C LEU A 30 7.50 1.71 -1.98
N VAL A 31 7.81 1.68 -0.70
CA VAL A 31 6.99 1.06 0.34
C VAL A 31 6.91 2.02 1.52
N GLY A 32 5.71 2.35 1.98
CA GLY A 32 5.58 3.28 3.08
C GLY A 32 4.15 3.44 3.59
N THR A 33 4.02 4.01 4.77
CA THR A 33 2.70 4.38 5.30
C THR A 33 2.14 5.57 4.52
N LEU A 34 0.84 5.61 4.29
CA LEU A 34 0.19 6.61 3.46
C LEU A 34 -0.75 7.46 4.30
N ARG A 35 -0.65 8.78 4.18
CA ARG A 35 -1.58 9.69 4.86
C ARG A 35 -2.90 9.75 4.08
N SER A 36 -4.03 9.57 4.76
CA SER A 36 -5.36 9.43 4.14
C SER A 36 -5.77 10.64 3.30
N ASN A 37 -5.39 11.86 3.71
CA ASN A 37 -5.73 13.11 3.04
C ASN A 37 -4.79 13.47 1.87
N ARG A 38 -3.91 12.57 1.43
CA ARG A 38 -3.08 12.77 0.23
C ARG A 38 -3.93 12.65 -1.03
N LYS A 39 -3.61 13.47 -2.03
CA LYS A 39 -4.25 13.42 -3.36
C LYS A 39 -3.95 12.09 -4.05
N PHE A 40 -4.86 11.67 -4.92
CA PHE A 40 -4.77 10.47 -5.76
C PHE A 40 -4.80 9.12 -5.03
N ASN A 41 -5.03 9.11 -3.72
CA ASN A 41 -5.36 7.87 -3.02
C ASN A 41 -6.67 7.29 -3.56
N SER A 42 -6.77 5.97 -3.66
CA SER A 42 -8.05 5.33 -4.00
C SER A 42 -9.13 5.70 -2.99
N LYS A 43 -10.25 6.24 -3.51
CA LYS A 43 -11.43 6.52 -2.70
C LYS A 43 -12.07 5.25 -2.17
N GLN A 44 -11.98 4.15 -2.93
CA GLN A 44 -12.52 2.86 -2.50
C GLN A 44 -11.78 2.37 -1.25
N VAL A 45 -10.44 2.41 -1.28
CA VAL A 45 -9.62 1.99 -0.14
C VAL A 45 -9.76 2.94 1.05
N THR A 46 -9.67 4.26 0.83
CA THR A 46 -9.72 5.25 1.93
C THR A 46 -11.06 5.28 2.66
N SER A 47 -12.19 5.17 1.93
CA SER A 47 -13.54 5.23 2.50
C SER A 47 -14.03 3.91 3.11
N LYS A 48 -13.41 2.77 2.77
CA LYS A 48 -13.78 1.47 3.31
C LYS A 48 -13.68 1.46 4.85
N LYS A 49 -14.79 1.23 5.53
CA LYS A 49 -14.82 1.01 6.98
C LYS A 49 -14.45 -0.43 7.25
N LEU A 50 -13.40 -0.64 8.04
CA LEU A 50 -12.90 -1.97 8.36
C LEU A 50 -13.31 -2.39 9.78
N LYS A 51 -13.50 -3.71 9.96
CA LYS A 51 -13.52 -4.36 11.26
C LYS A 51 -12.09 -4.53 11.78
N LYS A 52 -11.94 -4.74 13.10
CA LYS A 52 -10.62 -5.03 13.68
C LYS A 52 -10.04 -6.27 13.01
N ASN A 53 -8.75 -6.22 12.67
CA ASN A 53 -7.98 -7.23 11.96
C ASN A 53 -8.36 -7.45 10.49
N GLU A 54 -9.23 -6.61 9.91
CA GLU A 54 -9.57 -6.68 8.48
C GLU A 54 -8.58 -5.87 7.64
N VAL A 55 -8.36 -6.34 6.40
CA VAL A 55 -7.51 -5.73 5.39
C VAL A 55 -8.30 -5.56 4.09
N PHE A 56 -8.12 -4.42 3.44
CA PHE A 56 -8.65 -4.15 2.11
C PHE A 56 -7.55 -3.52 1.25
N ALA A 57 -7.35 -4.00 0.03
CA ALA A 57 -6.30 -3.53 -0.86
C ALA A 57 -6.81 -3.41 -2.29
N GLU A 58 -6.26 -2.43 -3.00
CA GLU A 58 -6.47 -2.25 -4.43
C GLU A 58 -5.11 -2.11 -5.11
N GLU A 59 -4.98 -2.71 -6.28
CA GLU A 59 -3.79 -2.64 -7.11
C GLU A 59 -4.14 -1.90 -8.40
N SER A 60 -3.40 -0.84 -8.71
CA SER A 60 -3.53 -0.17 -10.00
C SER A 60 -3.03 -1.07 -11.13
N GLY A 61 -3.50 -0.84 -12.36
CA GLY A 61 -2.95 -1.52 -13.55
C GLY A 61 -1.46 -1.25 -13.81
N THR A 62 -0.84 -0.35 -13.05
CA THR A 62 0.59 -0.05 -13.08
C THR A 62 1.39 -0.71 -11.95
N GLY A 63 0.78 -1.57 -11.12
CA GLY A 63 1.46 -2.28 -10.04
C GLY A 63 1.65 -1.44 -8.76
N ILE A 64 0.87 -0.39 -8.56
CA ILE A 64 0.85 0.37 -7.30
C ILE A 64 -0.28 -0.18 -6.44
N VAL A 65 0.08 -0.72 -5.28
CA VAL A 65 -0.88 -1.19 -4.28
C VAL A 65 -1.11 -0.12 -3.24
N ILE A 66 -2.38 0.17 -2.97
CA ILE A 66 -2.82 0.91 -1.80
C ILE A 66 -3.64 -0.05 -0.94
N LEU A 67 -3.22 -0.21 0.30
CA LEU A 67 -3.89 -1.09 1.25
C LEU A 67 -4.26 -0.33 2.52
N LYS A 68 -5.37 -0.75 3.13
CA LYS A 68 -5.87 -0.28 4.40
C LYS A 68 -6.07 -1.47 5.32
N TRP A 69 -5.60 -1.37 6.55
CA TRP A 69 -5.91 -2.35 7.59
C TRP A 69 -6.31 -1.64 8.87
N LYS A 70 -7.01 -2.36 9.73
CA LYS A 70 -7.40 -1.86 11.04
C LYS A 70 -6.92 -2.78 12.14
N ASP A 71 -6.05 -2.26 12.99
CA ASP A 71 -5.79 -2.86 14.31
C ASP A 71 -6.50 -2.00 15.37
N LYS A 72 -5.77 -1.25 16.21
CA LYS A 72 -6.35 -0.24 17.11
C LYS A 72 -6.89 0.97 16.34
N ARG A 73 -6.26 1.29 15.21
CA ARG A 73 -6.59 2.41 14.32
C ARG A 73 -6.51 1.92 12.89
N GLU A 74 -7.15 2.65 11.98
CA GLU A 74 -7.02 2.42 10.55
C GLU A 74 -5.70 3.00 10.06
N ILE A 75 -4.92 2.20 9.34
CA ILE A 75 -3.65 2.59 8.75
C ILE A 75 -3.73 2.33 7.25
N LEU A 76 -3.21 3.27 6.46
CA LEU A 76 -3.01 3.08 5.04
C LEU A 76 -1.52 2.88 4.73
N MET A 77 -1.25 2.10 3.70
CA MET A 77 0.08 1.86 3.17
C MET A 77 0.03 1.86 1.66
N LEU A 78 1.14 2.30 1.07
CA LEU A 78 1.42 2.22 -0.35
C LEU A 78 2.61 1.29 -0.56
N SER A 79 2.52 0.44 -1.58
CA SER A 79 3.60 -0.44 -1.98
C SER A 79 3.61 -0.61 -3.49
N THR A 80 4.77 -0.51 -4.12
CA THR A 80 4.97 -0.93 -5.52
C THR A 80 5.76 -2.23 -5.63
N LEU A 81 6.05 -2.89 -4.51
CA LEU A 81 6.81 -4.14 -4.44
C LEU A 81 5.91 -5.38 -4.35
N HIS A 82 4.80 -5.25 -3.62
CA HIS A 82 3.85 -6.33 -3.34
C HIS A 82 2.62 -6.21 -4.23
N SER A 83 2.01 -7.34 -4.61
CA SER A 83 0.68 -7.39 -5.22
C SER A 83 -0.42 -7.37 -4.15
N ALA A 84 -1.61 -6.86 -4.49
CA ALA A 84 -2.78 -6.89 -3.61
C ALA A 84 -3.18 -8.32 -3.21
N THR A 85 -2.80 -9.34 -3.98
CA THR A 85 -3.07 -10.75 -3.67
C THR A 85 -2.15 -11.35 -2.59
N ALA A 86 -1.15 -10.60 -2.12
CA ALA A 86 -0.24 -11.06 -1.08
C ALA A 86 -1.01 -11.42 0.21
N ARG A 87 -0.67 -12.57 0.79
CA ARG A 87 -1.27 -13.02 2.06
C ARG A 87 -0.79 -12.12 3.20
N VAL A 88 -1.71 -11.42 3.85
CA VAL A 88 -1.37 -10.62 5.04
C VAL A 88 -1.48 -11.53 6.27
N LYS A 89 -0.35 -11.72 6.95
CA LYS A 89 -0.30 -12.37 8.26
C LYS A 89 -0.38 -11.30 9.34
N ASN A 90 -1.41 -11.35 10.19
CA ASN A 90 -1.42 -10.53 11.40
C ASN A 90 -0.38 -11.05 12.41
N LYS A 91 0.00 -10.22 13.39
CA LYS A 91 0.95 -10.59 14.47
C LYS A 91 0.56 -11.87 15.23
N ASN A 92 -0.71 -12.29 15.14
CA ASN A 92 -1.25 -13.50 15.76
C ASN A 92 -1.28 -14.71 14.81
N GLY A 93 -0.61 -14.66 13.65
CA GLY A 93 -0.50 -15.77 12.69
C GLY A 93 -1.73 -15.99 11.79
N MET A 94 -2.85 -15.29 12.01
CA MET A 94 -4.02 -15.37 11.12
C MET A 94 -3.71 -14.74 9.76
N SER A 95 -3.79 -15.56 8.71
CA SER A 95 -3.65 -15.15 7.32
C SER A 95 -5.01 -14.70 6.77
N GLN A 96 -5.11 -13.46 6.30
CA GLN A 96 -6.26 -13.01 5.52
C GLN A 96 -5.83 -12.77 4.07
N LYS A 97 -6.68 -13.19 3.13
CA LYS A 97 -6.56 -12.81 1.72
C LYS A 97 -7.17 -11.42 1.59
N SER A 98 -6.45 -10.48 0.96
CA SER A 98 -7.09 -9.25 0.51
C SER A 98 -8.25 -9.63 -0.41
N PRO A 99 -9.45 -9.07 -0.22
CA PRO A 99 -10.53 -9.24 -1.20
C PRO A 99 -10.03 -8.77 -2.56
N LYS A 100 -10.27 -9.55 -3.62
CA LYS A 100 -10.08 -9.06 -4.99
C LYS A 100 -11.11 -7.95 -5.21
N SER A 101 -10.64 -6.79 -5.65
CA SER A 101 -11.52 -5.71 -6.14
C SER A 101 -12.22 -6.13 -7.42
#